data_AF-A0A3D6CDI7-F1
#
_entry.id   AF-A0A3D6CDI7-F1
#
_cell.length_a   1.000
_cell.length_b   1.000
_cell.length_c   1.000
_cell.angle_alpha   90.00
_cell.angle_beta   90.00
_cell.angle_gamma   90.00
#
_symmetry.space_group_name_H-M   'P 1'
#
loop_
_entity.id
_entity.type
_entity.pdbx_description
1 polymer ?
#
loop_
_entity_poly.entity_id
_entity_poly.type
_entity_poly.pdbx_seq_one_letter_code
_entity_poly.pdbx_strand_id
1 'polypeptide(L)'
;MHIKYWYLALALTLAMMILLLENGKTLVSAYTPLGIVNLEMARSKSSVRNILNIWSTPNGHNENVDNIKVARQNIYWDFVFIFCYTAFFILSVWHVKSWFHK
;
A
#
# COMPACT_ATOMS: atom_id res chain seq x y z
N MET A 1 23.16 -17.00 -11.28
CA MET A 1 23.08 -16.52 -9.88
C MET A 1 21.81 -15.67 -9.61
N HIS A 2 21.29 -14.93 -10.59
CA HIS A 2 20.15 -13.99 -10.41
C HIS A 2 18.76 -14.61 -10.13
N ILE A 3 18.53 -15.87 -10.51
CA ILE A 3 17.21 -16.52 -10.37
C ILE A 3 16.73 -16.63 -8.91
N LYS A 4 17.66 -16.89 -7.96
CA LYS A 4 17.33 -17.02 -6.54
C LYS A 4 16.87 -15.69 -5.95
N TYR A 5 17.54 -14.60 -6.31
CA TYR A 5 17.17 -13.24 -5.89
C TYR A 5 15.86 -12.78 -6.53
N TRP A 6 15.58 -13.24 -7.75
CA TRP A 6 14.30 -12.97 -8.41
C TRP A 6 13.13 -13.56 -7.63
N TYR A 7 13.19 -14.86 -7.27
CA TYR A 7 12.14 -15.49 -6.46
C TYR A 7 12.01 -14.86 -5.06
N LEU A 8 13.12 -14.48 -4.43
CA LEU A 8 13.10 -13.79 -3.14
C LEU A 8 12.37 -12.44 -3.25
N ALA A 9 12.70 -11.64 -4.27
CA ALA A 9 12.07 -10.34 -4.48
C ALA A 9 10.57 -10.48 -4.83
N LEU A 10 10.19 -11.51 -5.59
CA LEU A 10 8.79 -11.83 -5.85
C LEU A 10 8.04 -12.15 -4.54
N ALA A 11 8.59 -13.06 -3.72
CA ALA A 11 7.97 -13.46 -2.46
C ALA A 11 7.81 -12.29 -1.50
N LEU A 12 8.82 -11.43 -1.37
CA LEU A 12 8.75 -10.20 -0.56
C LEU A 12 7.68 -9.24 -1.08
N THR A 13 7.59 -9.05 -2.40
CA THR A 13 6.58 -8.17 -3.00
C THR A 13 5.17 -8.70 -2.73
N LEU A 14 4.93 -10.01 -2.85
CA LEU A 14 3.65 -10.64 -2.54
C LEU A 14 3.30 -10.51 -1.05
N ALA A 15 4.26 -10.74 -0.15
CA ALA A 15 4.05 -10.56 1.28
C ALA A 15 3.66 -9.11 1.62
N MET A 16 4.32 -8.13 1.00
CA MET A 16 3.99 -6.72 1.16
C MET A 16 2.58 -6.37 0.63
N MET A 17 2.15 -6.95 -0.50
CA MET A 17 0.79 -6.76 -1.01
C MET A 17 -0.26 -7.25 0.01
N ILE A 18 -0.03 -8.41 0.64
CA ILE A 18 -0.93 -8.97 1.65
C ILE A 18 -0.97 -8.04 2.89
N LEU A 19 0.19 -7.59 3.38
CA LEU A 19 0.26 -6.69 4.53
C LEU A 19 -0.47 -5.36 4.28
N LEU A 20 -0.34 -4.77 3.09
CA LEU A 20 -1.05 -3.55 2.73
C LEU A 20 -2.56 -3.76 2.67
N LEU A 21 -3.00 -4.87 2.06
CA LEU A 21 -4.43 -5.23 2.00
C LEU A 21 -5.05 -5.41 3.37
N GLU A 22 -4.32 -5.91 4.36
CA GLU A 22 -4.82 -6.09 5.72
C GLU A 22 -4.82 -4.79 6.53
N ASN A 23 -3.72 -4.03 6.48
CA ASN A 23 -3.58 -2.81 7.25
C ASN A 23 -4.52 -1.69 6.76
N GLY A 24 -4.93 -1.69 5.50
CA GLY A 24 -5.82 -0.67 4.93
C GLY A 24 -7.31 -0.87 5.22
N LYS A 25 -7.72 -2.04 5.74
CA LYS A 25 -9.15 -2.40 5.85
C LYS A 25 -9.97 -1.43 6.70
N THR A 26 -9.41 -0.90 7.78
CA THR A 26 -10.14 -0.01 8.70
C THR A 26 -10.37 1.38 8.10
N LEU A 27 -9.66 1.74 7.02
CA LEU A 27 -9.85 3.00 6.31
C LEU A 27 -11.02 2.95 5.32
N VAL A 28 -11.46 1.75 4.98
CA VAL A 28 -12.60 1.53 4.07
C VAL A 28 -13.90 1.75 4.84
N SER A 29 -14.71 2.69 4.39
CA SER A 29 -16.02 2.99 4.97
C SER A 29 -17.03 3.33 3.88
N ALA A 30 -18.31 3.46 4.24
CA ALA A 30 -19.36 3.91 3.31
C ALA A 30 -19.02 5.26 2.64
N TYR A 31 -18.29 6.14 3.32
CA TYR A 31 -17.88 7.45 2.81
C TYR A 31 -16.47 7.48 2.20
N THR A 32 -15.65 6.45 2.49
CA THR A 32 -14.27 6.29 1.96
C THR A 32 -14.08 4.87 1.41
N PRO A 33 -14.80 4.49 0.33
CA PRO A 33 -14.82 3.10 -0.16
C PRO A 33 -13.49 2.62 -0.74
N LEU A 34 -12.60 3.54 -1.12
CA LEU A 34 -11.25 3.25 -1.64
C LEU A 34 -10.18 3.36 -0.54
N GLY A 35 -10.57 3.53 0.72
CA GLY A 35 -9.63 3.62 1.85
C GLY A 35 -8.63 4.76 1.69
N ILE A 36 -7.33 4.45 1.79
CA ILE A 36 -6.26 5.44 1.69
C ILE A 36 -6.28 6.21 0.36
N VAL A 37 -6.71 5.56 -0.72
CA VAL A 37 -6.77 6.16 -2.07
C VAL A 37 -7.75 7.33 -2.12
N ASN A 38 -8.81 7.33 -1.31
CA ASN A 38 -9.69 8.51 -1.22
C ASN A 38 -8.92 9.76 -0.77
N LEU A 39 -7.98 9.60 0.17
CA LEU A 39 -7.13 10.69 0.65
C LEU A 39 -6.13 11.13 -0.44
N GLU A 40 -5.55 10.18 -1.15
CA GLU A 40 -4.57 10.44 -2.23
C GLU A 40 -5.19 11.15 -3.43
N MET A 41 -6.44 10.83 -3.76
CA MET A 41 -7.18 11.46 -4.84
C MET A 41 -7.87 12.77 -4.44
N ALA A 42 -7.78 13.17 -3.17
CA ALA A 42 -8.39 14.40 -2.68
C ALA A 42 -7.68 15.63 -3.26
N ARG A 43 -8.34 16.30 -4.23
CA ARG A 43 -7.75 17.42 -4.99
C ARG A 43 -7.74 18.76 -4.24
N SER A 44 -8.37 18.85 -3.07
CA SER A 44 -8.52 20.10 -2.34
C SER A 44 -8.35 19.93 -0.84
N LYS A 45 -7.92 21.00 -0.15
CA LYS A 45 -7.77 21.01 1.31
C LYS A 45 -9.09 20.72 2.04
N SER A 46 -10.23 21.14 1.49
CA SER A 46 -11.54 20.84 2.06
C SER A 46 -11.89 19.36 1.93
N SER A 47 -11.61 18.75 0.77
CA SER A 47 -11.80 17.30 0.57
C SER A 47 -10.94 16.47 1.51
N VAL A 48 -9.67 16.83 1.67
CA VAL A 48 -8.76 16.19 2.64
C VAL A 48 -9.33 16.30 4.05
N ARG A 49 -9.76 17.50 4.47
CA ARG A 49 -10.31 17.72 5.80
C ARG A 49 -11.59 16.91 6.04
N ASN A 50 -12.44 16.75 5.02
CA ASN A 50 -13.63 15.92 5.13
C ASN A 50 -13.29 14.45 5.40
N ILE A 51 -12.31 13.90 4.66
CA ILE A 51 -11.84 12.52 4.85
C ILE A 51 -11.22 12.34 6.24
N LEU A 52 -10.36 13.27 6.66
CA LEU A 52 -9.76 13.22 8.00
C LEU A 52 -10.83 13.32 9.10
N ASN A 53 -11.86 14.15 8.91
CA ASN A 53 -12.98 14.24 9.85
C ASN A 53 -13.74 12.92 9.94
N ILE A 54 -14.00 12.25 8.81
CA ILE A 54 -14.66 10.93 8.74
C ILE A 54 -13.83 9.87 9.49
N TRP A 55 -12.51 9.89 9.34
CA TRP A 55 -11.63 8.94 10.04
C TRP A 55 -11.39 9.29 11.51
N SER A 56 -11.55 10.55 11.89
CA SER A 56 -11.46 11.00 13.29
C SER A 56 -12.75 10.77 14.09
N THR A 57 -13.88 10.58 13.41
CA THR A 57 -15.15 10.27 14.06
C THR A 57 -15.28 8.76 14.26
N PRO A 58 -15.78 8.29 15.42
CA PRO A 58 -16.05 6.87 15.65
C PRO A 58 -17.22 6.41 14.78
N ASN A 59 -16.96 6.12 13.50
CA ASN A 59 -17.99 5.70 12.56
C ASN A 59 -18.10 4.17 12.60
N GLY A 60 -18.79 3.66 13.63
CA GLY A 60 -19.53 2.39 13.60
C GLY A 60 -18.78 1.08 13.30
N HIS A 61 -17.44 1.04 13.22
CA HIS A 61 -16.71 -0.22 12.96
C HIS A 61 -15.67 -0.61 14.02
N ASN A 62 -15.21 0.31 14.86
CA ASN A 62 -14.52 0.02 16.12
C ASN A 62 -14.20 1.33 16.83
N GLU A 63 -14.79 1.54 18.01
CA GLU A 63 -14.62 2.75 18.82
C GLU A 63 -13.18 2.94 19.32
N ASN A 64 -12.35 1.90 19.21
CA ASN A 64 -10.98 1.84 19.70
C ASN A 64 -9.89 1.94 18.63
N VAL A 65 -10.24 2.13 17.34
CA VAL A 65 -9.23 2.20 16.26
C VAL A 65 -8.99 3.65 15.83
N ASP A 66 -7.76 4.11 16.04
CA ASP A 66 -7.27 5.39 15.51
C ASP A 66 -6.95 5.26 14.01
N ASN A 67 -7.94 5.52 13.17
CA ASN A 67 -7.80 5.44 11.72
C ASN A 67 -6.80 6.44 11.16
N ILE A 68 -6.54 7.56 11.83
CA ILE A 68 -5.51 8.52 11.40
C ILE A 68 -4.13 7.93 11.58
N LYS A 69 -3.89 7.23 12.71
CA LYS A 69 -2.65 6.48 12.93
C LYS A 69 -2.50 5.34 11.91
N VAL A 70 -3.58 4.62 11.62
CA VAL A 70 -3.55 3.55 10.60
C VAL A 70 -3.26 4.09 9.20
N ALA A 71 -3.82 5.24 8.82
CA ALA A 71 -3.55 5.91 7.55
C ALA A 71 -2.07 6.28 7.42
N ARG A 72 -1.47 6.84 8.49
CA ARG A 72 -0.03 7.14 8.52
C ARG A 72 0.81 5.88 8.36
N GLN A 73 0.43 4.79 9.04
CA GLN A 73 1.14 3.53 8.96
C GLN A 73 1.02 2.90 7.56
N ASN A 74 -0.14 3.00 6.90
CA ASN A 74 -0.33 2.55 5.51
C ASN A 74 0.64 3.27 4.57
N ILE A 75 0.70 4.61 4.62
CA ILE A 75 1.60 5.39 3.78
C ILE A 75 3.06 4.96 3.98
N TYR A 76 3.47 4.66 5.23
CA TYR A 76 4.82 4.14 5.48
C TYR A 76 5.04 2.77 4.80
N TRP A 77 4.08 1.86 4.92
CA TRP A 77 4.15 0.55 4.26
C TRP A 77 4.13 0.66 2.73
N ASP A 78 3.46 1.66 2.15
CA ASP A 78 3.46 1.91 0.71
C ASP A 78 4.88 2.21 0.20
N PHE A 79 5.66 3.02 0.93
CA PHE A 79 7.07 3.26 0.57
C PHE A 79 7.91 1.97 0.61
N VAL A 80 7.70 1.12 1.60
CA VAL A 80 8.38 -0.18 1.71
C VAL A 80 7.98 -1.09 0.53
N PHE A 81 6.69 -1.12 0.19
CA PHE A 81 6.19 -1.88 -0.95
C PHE A 81 6.79 -1.39 -2.26
N ILE A 82 6.81 -0.07 -2.50
CA ILE A 82 7.41 0.53 -3.71
C ILE A 82 8.89 0.16 -3.82
N PHE A 83 9.63 0.17 -2.72
CA PHE A 83 11.03 -0.26 -2.70
C PHE A 83 11.17 -1.74 -3.13
N CYS A 84 10.41 -2.64 -2.51
CA CYS A 84 10.43 -4.07 -2.84
C CYS A 84 10.02 -4.32 -4.30
N TYR A 85 8.94 -3.66 -4.75
CA TYR A 85 8.42 -3.75 -6.10
C TYR A 85 9.44 -3.26 -7.14
N THR A 86 10.11 -2.14 -6.88
CA THR A 86 11.14 -1.59 -7.77
C THR A 86 12.33 -2.55 -7.90
N ALA A 87 12.79 -3.13 -6.79
CA ALA A 87 13.85 -4.14 -6.81
C ALA A 87 13.43 -5.38 -7.61
N PHE A 88 12.21 -5.87 -7.42
CA PHE A 88 11.64 -6.97 -8.20
C PHE A 88 11.56 -6.65 -9.70
N PHE A 89 11.14 -5.44 -10.05
CA PHE A 89 11.05 -4.98 -11.44
C PHE A 89 12.43 -4.98 -12.13
N ILE A 90 13.46 -4.41 -11.49
CA ILE A 90 14.83 -4.40 -12.01
C ILE A 90 15.33 -5.83 -12.24
N LEU A 91 15.15 -6.72 -11.24
CA LEU A 91 15.55 -8.12 -11.36
C LEU A 91 14.78 -8.85 -12.47
N SER A 92 13.52 -8.51 -12.72
CA SER A 92 12.72 -9.08 -13.80
C SER A 92 13.25 -8.67 -15.17
N VAL A 93 13.58 -7.39 -15.36
CA VAL A 93 14.21 -6.90 -16.60
C VAL A 93 15.53 -7.63 -16.87
N TRP A 94 16.37 -7.78 -15.85
CA TRP A 94 17.63 -8.52 -15.98
C TRP A 94 17.42 -10.01 -16.25
N HIS A 95 16.42 -10.63 -15.60
CA HIS A 95 16.09 -12.03 -15.81
C HIS A 95 15.68 -12.29 -17.26
N VAL A 96 14.77 -11.47 -17.79
CA VAL A 96 14.33 -11.54 -19.19
C VAL A 96 15.49 -11.27 -20.15
N LYS A 97 16.33 -10.25 -19.91
CA LYS A 97 17.51 -9.98 -20.75
C LYS A 97 18.45 -11.20 -20.81
N SER A 98 18.61 -11.93 -19.71
CA SER A 98 19.47 -13.12 -19.67
C SER A 98 18.95 -14.29 -20.50
N TRP A 99 17.68 -14.32 -20.87
CA TRP A 99 17.11 -15.31 -21.79
C TRP A 99 17.43 -15.00 -23.25
N PHE A 100 17.46 -13.72 -23.63
CA PHE A 100 17.74 -13.31 -25.02
C PHE A 100 19.21 -13.36 -25.41
N HIS A 101 20.12 -13.41 -24.44
CA HIS A 101 21.57 -13.52 -24.65
C HIS A 101 22.11 -14.94 -24.38
N LYS A 102 21.22 -15.94 -24.33
CA LYS A 102 21.56 -17.37 -24.35
C LYS A 102 21.28 -17.93 -25.74
#